data_AF-A0A2N5VIW9-F1
#
_entry.id   AF-A0A2N5VIW9-F1
#
_cell.length_a   1.000
_cell.length_b   1.000
_cell.length_c   1.000
_cell.angle_alpha   90.00
_cell.angle_beta   90.00
_cell.angle_gamma   90.00
#
_symmetry.space_group_name_H-M   'P 1'
#
loop_
_entity.id
_entity.type
_entity.pdbx_description
1 polymer ?
#
loop_
_entity_poly.entity_id
_entity_poly.type
_entity_poly.pdbx_seq_one_letter_code
_entity_poly.pdbx_strand_id
1 'polypeptide(L)'
;MGTWGDEPFSDNQFKRMVVGYTFLIPLIIQAFLMNPIYEKSKQVKLIRMGLIPLTIYLTVTRTYIRLFYPLNEFFHWNFAFISFSTFHAVCLSLQFGLYRGSVFASKSDLIKAGNYRGDPDDKKDQQERLVPQNPTPSFLEKVKFTIWLLFSPRGLETSWAPALDVVPRGAKMSVGQFFIHTLCKTVVCHITGTVLWIIAANNAQHPYGAYGVIADYIPPLQFLKKFTQFDYLTSFYFAAVSWASIETLGCLLNLLEIAVYQFGPYVLPKDLAPGKFDSTLYPPLFNDLLERESMITFWSKGWHAIFRRNIVFCGWNPAESMFASFGKDTAKTAGMMGGMIFSGIFHEYRTC
;
A
#
# COMPACT_ATOMS: atom_id res chain seq x y z
N MET A 1 -16.31 30.09 22.89
CA MET A 1 -16.37 30.90 21.65
C MET A 1 -15.11 31.72 21.57
N GLY A 2 -14.09 31.22 20.87
CA GLY A 2 -12.93 32.00 20.46
C GLY A 2 -13.08 32.30 18.97
N THR A 3 -13.07 33.57 18.62
CA THR A 3 -13.16 34.06 17.24
C THR A 3 -11.88 33.69 16.49
N TRP A 4 -11.92 32.60 15.72
CA TRP A 4 -10.94 32.31 14.67
C TRP A 4 -11.22 33.27 13.51
N GLY A 5 -10.70 34.48 13.64
CA GLY A 5 -10.66 35.46 12.54
C GLY A 5 -9.67 35.00 11.47
N ASP A 6 -10.14 35.09 10.23
CA ASP A 6 -9.41 35.27 8.98
C ASP A 6 -8.57 34.08 8.47
N GLU A 7 -9.26 33.29 7.64
CA GLU A 7 -8.81 32.48 6.50
C GLU A 7 -7.37 31.93 6.51
N PRO A 8 -7.17 30.59 6.64
CA PRO A 8 -5.86 29.96 6.39
C PRO A 8 -5.48 29.94 4.89
N PHE A 9 -6.14 30.73 4.04
CA PHE A 9 -5.97 30.76 2.59
C PHE A 9 -4.93 31.78 2.11
N SER A 10 -4.05 32.26 2.98
CA SER A 10 -2.90 33.09 2.57
C SER A 10 -1.73 32.24 2.04
N ASP A 11 -1.69 32.10 0.72
CA ASP A 11 -0.48 32.03 -0.13
C ASP A 11 0.62 30.98 0.14
N ASN A 12 0.45 30.04 1.08
CA ASN A 12 1.50 29.06 1.37
C ASN A 12 1.05 27.69 1.89
N GLN A 13 -0.07 27.17 1.38
CA GLN A 13 -0.45 25.78 1.63
C GLN A 13 0.70 24.80 1.35
N PHE A 14 1.46 25.05 0.27
CA PHE A 14 2.63 24.25 -0.07
C PHE A 14 3.72 24.31 1.02
N LYS A 15 4.18 25.50 1.45
CA LYS A 15 5.20 25.60 2.51
C LYS A 15 4.72 24.98 3.82
N ARG A 16 3.45 25.18 4.19
CA ARG A 16 2.83 24.54 5.35
C ARG A 16 2.95 23.01 5.25
N MET A 17 2.51 22.44 4.13
CA MET A 17 2.55 21.00 3.89
C MET A 17 3.99 20.45 3.87
N VAL A 18 4.94 21.15 3.26
CA VAL A 18 6.37 20.76 3.26
C VAL A 18 6.90 20.56 4.67
N VAL A 19 6.60 21.48 5.60
CA VAL A 19 6.96 21.33 7.02
C VAL A 19 6.24 20.13 7.65
N GLY A 20 5.02 19.85 7.22
CA GLY A 20 4.26 18.67 7.63
C GLY A 20 4.92 17.34 7.23
N TYR A 21 5.70 17.32 6.13
CA TYR A 21 6.35 16.12 5.58
C TYR A 21 7.78 15.88 6.07
N THR A 22 8.28 16.62 7.07
CA THR A 22 9.64 16.41 7.60
C THR A 22 9.88 15.02 8.19
N PHE A 23 8.82 14.25 8.50
CA PHE A 23 8.95 12.85 8.89
C PHE A 23 9.58 11.97 7.80
N LEU A 24 9.55 12.40 6.54
CA LEU A 24 10.22 11.71 5.43
C LEU A 24 11.74 11.67 5.63
N ILE A 25 12.33 12.66 6.30
CA ILE A 25 13.79 12.71 6.53
C ILE A 25 14.27 11.48 7.32
N PRO A 26 13.81 11.22 8.56
CA PRO A 26 14.24 10.04 9.30
C PRO A 26 13.78 8.73 8.63
N LEU A 27 12.63 8.72 7.94
CA LEU A 27 12.17 7.53 7.20
C LEU A 27 13.07 7.17 6.02
N ILE A 28 13.51 8.16 5.22
CA ILE A 28 14.45 7.98 4.12
C ILE A 28 15.80 7.51 4.66
N ILE A 29 16.26 8.05 5.80
CA ILE A 29 17.48 7.57 6.46
C ILE A 29 17.31 6.10 6.89
N GLN A 30 16.19 5.72 7.49
CA GLN A 30 15.90 4.32 7.83
C GLN A 30 15.96 3.42 6.59
N ALA A 31 15.33 3.83 5.49
CA ALA A 31 15.33 3.09 4.22
C ALA A 31 16.72 2.98 3.59
N PHE A 32 17.51 4.06 3.60
CA PHE A 32 18.90 4.05 3.12
C PHE A 32 19.76 3.08 3.92
N LEU A 33 19.58 3.04 5.24
CA LEU A 33 20.26 2.13 6.16
C LEU A 33 19.74 0.68 6.07
N MET A 34 18.72 0.39 5.26
CA MET A 34 18.34 -0.98 4.88
C MET A 34 19.23 -1.56 3.77
N ASN A 35 20.14 -0.76 3.19
CA ASN A 35 21.01 -1.23 2.11
C ASN A 35 21.83 -2.48 2.56
N PRO A 36 21.96 -3.52 1.71
CA PRO A 36 22.62 -4.78 2.07
C PRO A 36 24.04 -4.63 2.63
N ILE A 37 24.78 -3.59 2.24
CA ILE A 37 26.13 -3.33 2.78
C ILE A 37 26.13 -3.11 4.29
N TYR A 38 25.02 -2.66 4.86
CA TYR A 38 24.87 -2.39 6.28
C TYR A 38 24.24 -3.57 7.05
N GLU A 39 23.89 -4.67 6.37
CA GLU A 39 23.13 -5.79 6.94
C GLU A 39 23.80 -6.40 8.19
N LYS A 40 25.13 -6.45 8.22
CA LYS A 40 25.91 -6.99 9.34
C LYS A 40 26.18 -5.98 10.45
N SER A 41 25.96 -4.68 10.22
CA SER A 41 26.30 -3.62 11.18
C SER A 41 25.27 -3.52 12.31
N LYS A 42 25.69 -3.82 13.54
CA LYS A 42 24.87 -3.67 14.75
C LYS A 42 24.54 -2.20 15.02
N GLN A 43 25.50 -1.29 14.81
CA GLN A 43 25.30 0.14 15.03
C GLN A 43 24.22 0.71 14.09
N VAL A 44 24.27 0.35 12.80
CA VAL A 44 23.24 0.79 11.84
C VAL A 44 21.85 0.29 12.26
N LYS A 45 21.74 -0.96 12.70
CA LYS A 45 20.47 -1.50 13.22
C LYS A 45 19.97 -0.70 14.44
N LEU A 46 20.85 -0.30 15.36
CA LEU A 46 20.49 0.54 16.50
C LEU A 46 20.05 1.94 16.08
N ILE A 47 20.73 2.57 15.10
CA ILE A 47 20.34 3.88 14.56
C ILE A 47 18.93 3.80 13.97
N ARG A 48 18.65 2.80 13.12
CA ARG A 48 17.30 2.65 12.54
C ARG A 48 16.22 2.44 13.60
N MET A 49 16.51 1.71 14.67
CA MET A 49 15.60 1.56 15.81
C MET A 49 15.39 2.90 16.55
N GLY A 50 16.46 3.65 16.79
CA GLY A 50 16.40 4.97 17.44
C GLY A 50 15.62 6.01 16.63
N LEU A 51 15.56 5.86 15.31
CA LEU A 51 14.76 6.72 14.43
C LEU A 51 13.26 6.42 14.49
N ILE A 52 12.83 5.25 14.98
CA ILE A 52 11.40 4.88 15.07
C ILE A 52 10.57 5.93 15.83
N PRO A 53 10.86 6.26 17.11
CA PRO A 53 10.06 7.22 17.87
C PRO A 53 10.05 8.60 17.23
N LEU A 54 11.17 9.05 16.65
CA LEU A 54 11.26 10.33 15.97
C LEU A 54 10.36 10.36 14.72
N THR A 55 10.43 9.35 13.85
CA THR A 55 9.59 9.26 12.65
C THR A 55 8.11 9.24 13.03
N ILE A 56 7.71 8.42 14.02
CA ILE A 56 6.31 8.32 14.45
C ILE A 56 5.82 9.64 15.05
N TYR A 57 6.61 10.26 15.94
CA TYR A 57 6.28 11.54 16.55
C TYR A 57 6.03 12.62 15.48
N LEU A 58 6.96 12.80 14.54
CA LEU A 58 6.82 13.77 13.47
C LEU A 58 5.64 13.47 12.54
N THR A 59 5.42 12.18 12.23
CA THR A 59 4.33 11.74 11.36
C THR A 59 2.97 12.09 11.97
N VAL A 60 2.75 11.72 13.25
CA VAL A 60 1.45 11.88 13.92
C VAL A 60 1.19 13.34 14.29
N THR A 61 2.13 14.00 14.97
CA THR A 61 1.92 15.37 15.49
C THR A 61 1.74 16.41 14.40
N ARG A 62 2.31 16.21 13.21
CA ARG A 62 2.23 17.18 12.11
C ARG A 62 1.12 16.90 11.11
N THR A 63 0.26 15.92 11.38
CA THR A 63 -0.79 15.54 10.41
C THR A 63 -1.78 16.69 10.15
N TYR A 64 -2.12 17.52 11.16
CA TYR A 64 -3.03 18.67 10.97
C TYR A 64 -2.49 19.72 9.98
N ILE A 65 -1.17 19.87 9.92
CA ILE A 65 -0.47 20.79 9.02
C ILE A 65 -0.56 20.30 7.55
N ARG A 66 -0.71 18.99 7.36
CA ARG A 66 -0.80 18.34 6.04
C ARG A 66 -2.22 18.30 5.47
N LEU A 67 -3.26 18.59 6.27
CA LEU A 67 -4.65 18.50 5.80
C LEU A 67 -4.99 19.61 4.81
N PHE A 68 -5.70 19.23 3.74
CA PHE A 68 -6.40 20.15 2.85
C PHE A 68 -7.67 20.67 3.54
N TYR A 69 -7.96 21.96 3.38
CA TYR A 69 -9.11 22.63 3.98
C TYR A 69 -9.96 23.30 2.89
N PRO A 70 -11.30 23.35 3.06
CA PRO A 70 -12.06 22.91 4.23
C PRO A 70 -12.24 21.37 4.29
N LEU A 71 -12.34 20.81 5.51
CA LEU A 71 -12.25 19.36 5.72
C LEU A 71 -13.42 18.56 5.11
N ASN A 72 -14.61 19.15 5.10
CA ASN A 72 -15.83 18.55 4.53
C ASN A 72 -15.76 18.41 3.00
N GLU A 73 -15.04 19.28 2.31
CA GLU A 73 -14.86 19.21 0.86
C GLU A 73 -13.70 18.28 0.48
N PHE A 74 -12.58 18.41 1.21
CA PHE A 74 -11.37 17.65 0.90
C PHE A 74 -11.23 16.34 1.69
N PHE A 75 -12.30 15.83 2.30
CA PHE A 75 -12.29 14.59 3.07
C PHE A 75 -11.63 13.43 2.31
N HIS A 76 -12.04 13.22 1.05
CA HIS A 76 -11.52 12.14 0.21
C HIS A 76 -10.03 12.32 -0.13
N TRP A 77 -9.58 13.55 -0.38
CA TRP A 77 -8.15 13.87 -0.56
C TRP A 77 -7.36 13.67 0.73
N ASN A 78 -7.89 14.13 1.86
CA ASN A 78 -7.26 13.97 3.16
C ASN A 78 -7.13 12.50 3.55
N PHE A 79 -8.18 11.71 3.34
CA PHE A 79 -8.12 10.27 3.56
C PHE A 79 -7.05 9.64 2.68
N ALA A 80 -7.13 9.82 1.35
CA ALA A 80 -6.24 9.21 0.36
C ALA A 80 -4.77 9.61 0.49
N PHE A 81 -4.47 10.89 0.69
CA PHE A 81 -3.10 11.40 0.65
C PHE A 81 -2.49 11.64 2.02
N ILE A 82 -3.30 11.90 3.04
CA ILE A 82 -2.80 12.24 4.38
C ILE A 82 -2.96 11.05 5.33
N SER A 83 -4.16 10.48 5.50
CA SER A 83 -4.36 9.34 6.41
C SER A 83 -3.59 8.09 5.97
N PHE A 84 -3.72 7.68 4.70
CA PHE A 84 -2.96 6.54 4.15
C PHE A 84 -1.45 6.73 4.28
N SER A 85 -0.92 7.89 3.87
CA SER A 85 0.53 8.13 3.91
C SER A 85 1.07 8.16 5.34
N THR A 86 0.30 8.73 6.28
CA THR A 86 0.64 8.75 7.72
C THR A 86 0.75 7.34 8.27
N PHE A 87 -0.28 6.52 8.04
CA PHE A 87 -0.30 5.14 8.48
C PHE A 87 0.83 4.32 7.85
N HIS A 88 1.01 4.45 6.54
CA HIS A 88 2.04 3.73 5.83
C HIS A 88 3.44 4.11 6.33
N ALA A 89 3.71 5.40 6.56
CA ALA A 89 4.97 5.88 7.10
C ALA A 89 5.28 5.33 8.50
N VAL A 90 4.28 5.27 9.39
CA VAL A 90 4.42 4.62 10.71
C VAL A 90 4.77 3.16 10.56
N CYS A 91 4.06 2.44 9.69
CA CYS A 91 4.30 1.02 9.42
C CYS A 91 5.71 0.78 8.85
N LEU A 92 6.15 1.60 7.89
CA LEU A 92 7.48 1.49 7.30
C LEU A 92 8.58 1.81 8.33
N SER A 93 8.37 2.81 9.19
CA SER A 93 9.30 3.14 10.27
C SER A 93 9.51 1.93 11.21
N LEU A 94 8.42 1.29 11.64
CA LEU A 94 8.49 0.08 12.46
C LEU A 94 9.17 -1.07 11.72
N GLN A 95 8.80 -1.31 10.46
CA GLN A 95 9.37 -2.38 9.64
C GLN A 95 10.87 -2.17 9.44
N PHE A 96 11.31 -1.02 8.94
CA PHE A 96 12.73 -0.76 8.68
C PHE A 96 13.55 -0.69 9.98
N GLY A 97 12.98 -0.12 11.04
CA GLY A 97 13.62 -0.02 12.33
C GLY A 97 13.86 -1.37 12.99
N LEU A 98 12.84 -2.24 13.01
CA LEU A 98 12.87 -3.53 13.72
C LEU A 98 13.40 -4.70 12.88
N TYR A 99 13.48 -4.56 11.56
CA TYR A 99 13.93 -5.64 10.69
C TYR A 99 15.37 -6.08 10.97
N ARG A 100 15.61 -7.38 11.15
CA ARG A 100 16.94 -7.92 11.50
C ARG A 100 17.61 -8.76 10.40
N GLY A 101 16.83 -9.26 9.44
CA GLY A 101 17.27 -10.16 8.37
C GLY A 101 17.92 -9.46 7.17
N SER A 102 18.05 -10.20 6.06
CA SER A 102 18.53 -9.70 4.77
C SER A 102 17.39 -9.16 3.92
N VAL A 103 17.56 -7.97 3.31
CA VAL A 103 16.52 -7.39 2.44
C VAL A 103 16.20 -8.32 1.28
N PHE A 104 17.22 -8.89 0.65
CA PHE A 104 17.06 -9.90 -0.39
C PHE A 104 17.04 -11.30 0.25
N ALA A 105 16.06 -12.12 -0.10
CA ALA A 105 16.03 -13.52 0.31
C ALA A 105 16.97 -14.37 -0.57
N SER A 106 17.44 -15.49 -0.03
CA SER A 106 18.09 -16.51 -0.85
C SER A 106 17.07 -17.20 -1.76
N LYS A 107 17.53 -17.80 -2.86
CA LYS A 107 16.68 -18.66 -3.71
C LYS A 107 15.94 -19.71 -2.85
N SER A 108 16.64 -20.37 -1.93
CA SER A 108 16.05 -21.37 -1.05
C SER A 108 14.94 -20.83 -0.14
N ASP A 109 15.10 -19.62 0.39
CA ASP A 109 14.09 -18.98 1.24
C ASP A 109 12.86 -18.59 0.42
N LEU A 110 13.07 -18.10 -0.80
CA LEU A 110 11.98 -17.77 -1.72
C LEU A 110 11.21 -19.02 -2.15
N ILE A 111 11.87 -20.15 -2.39
CA ILE A 111 11.20 -21.41 -2.75
C ILE A 111 10.34 -21.88 -1.56
N LYS A 112 10.92 -21.92 -0.36
CA LYS A 112 10.20 -22.33 0.87
C LYS A 112 9.00 -21.43 1.16
N ALA A 113 9.12 -20.13 0.87
CA ALA A 113 8.03 -19.18 1.06
C ALA A 113 6.93 -19.28 -0.01
N GLY A 114 7.15 -20.01 -1.11
CA GLY A 114 6.25 -19.99 -2.27
C GLY A 114 6.35 -18.69 -3.08
N ASN A 115 7.46 -17.97 -2.94
CA ASN A 115 7.74 -16.66 -3.53
C ASN A 115 8.76 -16.72 -4.67
N TYR A 116 9.30 -17.90 -4.98
CA TYR A 116 10.35 -18.02 -5.97
C TYR A 116 9.80 -17.80 -7.36
N ARG A 117 10.44 -16.87 -8.06
CA ARG A 117 9.96 -16.33 -9.33
C ARG A 117 10.78 -16.81 -10.53
N GLY A 118 11.85 -17.59 -10.33
CA GLY A 118 12.60 -18.22 -11.42
C GLY A 118 12.14 -19.65 -11.71
N ASP A 119 12.93 -20.39 -12.46
CA ASP A 119 12.78 -21.84 -12.65
C ASP A 119 13.25 -22.60 -11.37
N PRO A 120 12.33 -23.25 -10.63
CA PRO A 120 12.68 -23.93 -9.38
C PRO A 120 13.69 -25.07 -9.60
N ASP A 121 13.73 -25.66 -10.78
CA ASP A 121 14.61 -26.78 -11.12
C ASP A 121 16.01 -26.35 -11.60
N ASP A 122 16.24 -25.04 -11.75
CA ASP A 122 17.58 -24.53 -12.07
C ASP A 122 18.54 -24.71 -10.88
N LYS A 123 19.40 -25.72 -10.98
CA LYS A 123 20.33 -26.13 -9.92
C LYS A 123 21.53 -25.19 -9.74
N LYS A 124 21.76 -24.22 -10.63
CA LYS A 124 22.97 -23.37 -10.57
C LYS A 124 23.00 -22.41 -9.37
N ASP A 125 21.85 -22.03 -8.81
CA ASP A 125 21.77 -20.83 -7.94
C ASP A 125 21.11 -21.08 -6.56
N GLN A 126 21.06 -22.30 -6.03
CA GLN A 126 20.23 -22.61 -4.84
C GLN A 126 20.64 -21.86 -3.54
N GLN A 127 21.91 -21.45 -3.43
CA GLN A 127 22.42 -20.66 -2.29
C GLN A 127 22.76 -19.21 -2.64
N GLU A 128 22.71 -18.82 -3.90
CA GLU A 128 22.99 -17.44 -4.29
C GLU A 128 21.84 -16.56 -3.75
N ARG A 129 22.19 -15.59 -2.90
CA ARG A 129 21.27 -14.50 -2.59
C ARG A 129 21.01 -13.79 -3.91
N LEU A 130 19.75 -13.43 -4.21
CA LEU A 130 19.49 -12.51 -5.31
C LEU A 130 20.31 -11.24 -5.04
N VAL A 131 21.34 -11.08 -5.86
CA VAL A 131 22.65 -10.53 -5.50
C VAL A 131 22.58 -9.03 -5.19
N PRO A 132 23.29 -8.49 -4.17
CA PRO A 132 23.78 -7.12 -4.27
C PRO A 132 24.82 -7.12 -5.39
N GLN A 133 24.42 -6.72 -6.60
CA GLN A 133 25.25 -6.79 -7.82
C GLN A 133 26.62 -6.12 -7.70
N ASN A 134 26.78 -5.25 -6.69
CA ASN A 134 28.02 -4.56 -6.39
C ASN A 134 28.31 -4.65 -4.87
N PRO A 135 29.40 -5.30 -4.43
CA PRO A 135 29.80 -5.33 -3.02
C PRO A 135 30.23 -3.96 -2.50
N THR A 136 30.54 -3.02 -3.39
CA THR A 136 30.95 -1.64 -3.08
C THR A 136 30.11 -0.64 -3.89
N PRO A 137 28.80 -0.52 -3.59
CA PRO A 137 27.92 0.33 -4.37
C PRO A 137 28.27 1.80 -4.19
N SER A 138 28.18 2.56 -5.27
CA SER A 138 28.33 4.02 -5.27
C SER A 138 27.25 4.68 -4.42
N PHE A 139 27.43 5.95 -4.07
CA PHE A 139 26.39 6.68 -3.33
C PHE A 139 25.07 6.73 -4.09
N LEU A 140 25.11 6.93 -5.41
CA LEU A 140 23.92 6.98 -6.25
C LEU A 140 23.23 5.62 -6.36
N GLU A 141 23.97 4.52 -6.39
CA GLU A 141 23.38 3.17 -6.34
C GLU A 141 22.64 2.92 -5.02
N LYS A 142 23.15 3.46 -3.89
CA LYS A 142 22.44 3.39 -2.60
C LYS A 142 21.17 4.25 -2.59
N VAL A 143 21.21 5.43 -3.21
CA VAL A 143 20.02 6.29 -3.40
C VAL A 143 18.99 5.57 -4.26
N LYS A 144 19.40 4.97 -5.39
CA LYS A 144 18.54 4.16 -6.26
C LYS A 144 17.87 3.01 -5.50
N PHE A 145 18.63 2.27 -4.69
CA PHE A 145 18.07 1.23 -3.80
C PHE A 145 17.05 1.81 -2.82
N THR A 146 17.31 2.98 -2.25
CA THR A 146 16.41 3.63 -1.29
C THR A 146 15.10 4.04 -1.95
N ILE A 147 15.15 4.61 -3.16
CA ILE A 147 13.96 4.96 -3.96
C ILE A 147 13.18 3.68 -4.26
N TRP A 148 13.84 2.65 -4.80
CA TRP A 148 13.19 1.37 -5.08
C TRP A 148 12.53 0.77 -3.83
N LEU A 149 13.18 0.82 -2.67
CA LEU A 149 12.64 0.25 -1.43
C LEU A 149 11.39 0.99 -0.93
N LEU A 150 11.35 2.33 -1.07
CA LEU A 150 10.22 3.16 -0.65
C LEU A 150 9.04 3.09 -1.64
N PHE A 151 9.33 2.93 -2.92
CA PHE A 151 8.34 2.96 -4.00
C PHE A 151 8.03 1.59 -4.61
N SER A 152 8.61 0.49 -4.10
CA SER A 152 8.24 -0.88 -4.48
C SER A 152 7.10 -1.35 -3.55
N PRO A 153 5.82 -1.15 -3.92
CA PRO A 153 4.68 -1.33 -3.01
C PRO A 153 4.55 -2.74 -2.43
N ARG A 154 5.17 -3.73 -3.07
CA ARG A 154 5.03 -5.14 -2.69
C ARG A 154 6.35 -5.81 -2.33
N GLY A 155 7.46 -5.07 -2.36
CA GLY A 155 8.81 -5.60 -2.07
C GLY A 155 9.07 -6.88 -2.84
N LEU A 156 8.68 -6.90 -4.11
CA LEU A 156 8.54 -8.11 -4.92
C LEU A 156 9.83 -8.94 -4.99
N GLU A 157 10.99 -8.33 -4.84
CA GLU A 157 12.30 -8.99 -4.92
C GLU A 157 12.96 -9.13 -3.53
N THR A 158 12.22 -8.82 -2.47
CA THR A 158 12.72 -8.85 -1.08
C THR A 158 12.35 -10.15 -0.37
N SER A 159 12.97 -10.38 0.78
CA SER A 159 12.68 -11.52 1.67
C SER A 159 11.31 -11.51 2.32
N TRP A 160 10.58 -10.41 2.21
CA TRP A 160 9.23 -10.25 2.75
C TRP A 160 8.18 -10.09 1.64
N ALA A 161 8.53 -10.42 0.39
CA ALA A 161 7.55 -10.51 -0.68
C ALA A 161 6.39 -11.45 -0.28
N PRO A 162 5.15 -11.20 -0.70
CA PRO A 162 4.08 -12.19 -0.56
C PRO A 162 4.30 -13.41 -1.45
N ALA A 163 3.69 -14.54 -1.07
CA ALA A 163 3.62 -15.75 -1.86
C ALA A 163 2.87 -15.56 -3.17
N LEU A 164 3.22 -16.37 -4.17
CA LEU A 164 2.70 -16.24 -5.53
C LEU A 164 1.19 -16.50 -5.60
N ASP A 165 0.64 -17.29 -4.67
CA ASP A 165 -0.80 -17.49 -4.51
C ASP A 165 -1.53 -16.24 -3.98
N VAL A 166 -0.79 -15.31 -3.36
CA VAL A 166 -1.27 -14.00 -2.89
C VAL A 166 -1.03 -12.93 -3.96
N VAL A 167 0.22 -12.80 -4.40
CA VAL A 167 0.66 -11.83 -5.41
C VAL A 167 1.37 -12.58 -6.53
N PRO A 168 0.64 -12.95 -7.61
CA PRO A 168 1.23 -13.64 -8.74
C PRO A 168 2.21 -12.72 -9.50
N ARG A 169 2.81 -13.23 -10.57
CA ARG A 169 3.56 -12.38 -11.50
C ARG A 169 2.59 -11.64 -12.43
N GLY A 170 2.98 -10.43 -12.83
CA GLY A 170 2.37 -9.77 -13.96
C GLY A 170 2.60 -10.55 -15.25
N ALA A 171 1.75 -10.33 -16.24
CA ALA A 171 1.93 -10.91 -17.56
C ALA A 171 3.19 -10.34 -18.24
N LYS A 172 3.93 -11.20 -18.95
CA LYS A 172 5.12 -10.79 -19.70
C LYS A 172 4.68 -10.05 -20.97
N MET A 173 4.96 -8.77 -21.01
CA MET A 173 4.64 -7.85 -22.11
C MET A 173 5.87 -7.02 -22.50
N SER A 174 5.92 -6.58 -23.77
CA SER A 174 6.85 -5.51 -24.17
C SER A 174 6.45 -4.18 -23.52
N VAL A 175 7.36 -3.20 -23.48
CA VAL A 175 7.08 -1.87 -22.90
C VAL A 175 5.87 -1.22 -23.58
N GLY A 176 5.82 -1.24 -24.92
CA GLY A 176 4.72 -0.64 -25.68
C GLY A 176 3.38 -1.33 -25.43
N GLN A 177 3.37 -2.66 -25.37
CA GLN A 177 2.16 -3.42 -25.02
C GLN A 177 1.68 -3.10 -23.60
N PHE A 178 2.61 -3.05 -22.64
CA PHE A 178 2.30 -2.71 -21.26
C PHE A 178 1.77 -1.28 -21.12
N PHE A 179 2.33 -0.32 -21.87
CA PHE A 179 1.86 1.06 -21.92
C PHE A 179 0.41 1.14 -22.43
N ILE A 180 0.12 0.55 -23.59
CA ILE A 180 -1.23 0.56 -24.17
C ILE A 180 -2.22 -0.17 -23.26
N HIS A 181 -1.85 -1.33 -22.73
CA HIS A 181 -2.68 -2.08 -21.78
C HIS A 181 -3.03 -1.23 -20.55
N THR A 182 -2.02 -0.59 -19.94
CA THR A 182 -2.20 0.25 -18.75
C THR A 182 -3.02 1.50 -19.05
N LEU A 183 -2.84 2.11 -20.22
CA LEU A 183 -3.63 3.27 -20.65
C LEU A 183 -5.10 2.89 -20.86
N CYS A 184 -5.38 1.83 -21.60
CA CYS A 184 -6.74 1.33 -21.79
C CYS A 184 -7.39 0.95 -20.46
N LYS A 185 -6.65 0.26 -19.58
CA LYS A 185 -7.13 -0.09 -18.23
C LYS A 185 -7.47 1.15 -17.41
N THR A 186 -6.62 2.19 -17.44
CA THR A 186 -6.89 3.48 -16.79
C THR A 186 -8.22 4.06 -17.23
N VAL A 187 -8.48 4.12 -18.55
CA VAL A 187 -9.72 4.67 -19.11
C VAL A 187 -10.93 3.85 -18.68
N VAL A 188 -10.86 2.52 -18.81
CA VAL A 188 -11.97 1.63 -18.42
C VAL A 188 -12.25 1.72 -16.92
N CYS A 189 -11.23 1.68 -16.07
CA CYS A 189 -11.38 1.81 -14.62
C CYS A 189 -11.95 3.18 -14.24
N HIS A 190 -11.55 4.26 -14.92
CA HIS A 190 -12.06 5.60 -14.65
C HIS A 190 -13.53 5.77 -15.03
N ILE A 191 -13.93 5.27 -16.22
CA ILE A 191 -15.34 5.26 -16.65
C ILE A 191 -16.17 4.43 -15.67
N THR A 192 -15.72 3.22 -15.36
CA THR A 192 -16.40 2.31 -14.42
C THR A 192 -16.54 2.96 -13.04
N GLY A 193 -15.45 3.54 -12.52
CA GLY A 193 -15.44 4.25 -11.24
C GLY A 193 -16.41 5.43 -11.20
N THR A 194 -16.48 6.20 -12.29
CA THR A 194 -17.43 7.32 -12.42
C THR A 194 -18.89 6.84 -12.38
N VAL A 195 -19.21 5.79 -13.13
CA VAL A 195 -20.57 5.21 -13.13
C VAL A 195 -20.93 4.68 -11.73
N LEU A 196 -20.02 3.94 -11.10
CA LEU A 196 -20.22 3.43 -9.73
C LEU A 196 -20.37 4.57 -8.72
N TRP A 197 -19.65 5.68 -8.90
CA TRP A 197 -19.76 6.85 -8.02
C TRP A 197 -21.14 7.51 -8.13
N ILE A 198 -21.67 7.64 -9.35
CA ILE A 198 -23.03 8.18 -9.56
C ILE A 198 -24.06 7.33 -8.81
N ILE A 199 -23.94 6.00 -8.90
CA ILE A 199 -24.84 5.06 -8.19
C ILE A 199 -24.64 5.18 -6.66
N ALA A 200 -23.39 5.18 -6.18
CA ALA A 200 -23.07 5.27 -4.76
C ALA A 200 -23.58 6.58 -4.15
N ALA A 201 -23.37 7.71 -4.84
CA ALA A 201 -23.83 9.02 -4.42
C ALA A 201 -25.36 9.09 -4.35
N ASN A 202 -26.06 8.55 -5.36
CA ASN A 202 -27.52 8.48 -5.36
C ASN A 202 -28.04 7.67 -4.16
N ASN A 203 -27.44 6.51 -3.90
CA ASN A 203 -27.81 5.68 -2.75
C ASN A 203 -27.53 6.38 -1.41
N ALA A 204 -26.39 7.04 -1.28
CA ALA A 204 -25.99 7.73 -0.05
C ALA A 204 -26.85 8.96 0.26
N GLN A 205 -27.33 9.65 -0.77
CA GLN A 205 -28.19 10.83 -0.64
C GLN A 205 -29.66 10.46 -0.41
N HIS A 206 -30.05 9.22 -0.72
CA HIS A 206 -31.41 8.77 -0.52
C HIS A 206 -31.71 8.57 0.98
N PRO A 207 -32.84 9.07 1.53
CA PRO A 207 -33.14 8.99 2.97
C PRO A 207 -33.18 7.57 3.55
N TYR A 208 -33.41 6.57 2.69
CA TYR A 208 -33.46 5.16 3.04
C TYR A 208 -32.34 4.34 2.39
N GLY A 209 -31.23 4.98 2.00
CA GLY A 209 -30.09 4.32 1.38
C GLY A 209 -30.42 3.65 0.04
N ALA A 210 -29.61 2.67 -0.36
CA ALA A 210 -29.80 1.88 -1.58
C ALA A 210 -31.12 1.09 -1.55
N TYR A 211 -31.56 0.63 -0.38
CA TYR A 211 -32.85 -0.06 -0.22
C TYR A 211 -34.03 0.84 -0.59
N GLY A 212 -33.94 2.12 -0.26
CA GLY A 212 -34.92 3.12 -0.68
C GLY A 212 -34.94 3.34 -2.18
N VAL A 213 -33.76 3.48 -2.80
CA VAL A 213 -33.64 3.60 -4.26
C VAL A 213 -34.29 2.39 -4.94
N ILE A 214 -33.97 1.16 -4.52
CA ILE A 214 -34.56 -0.07 -5.07
C ILE A 214 -36.09 -0.08 -4.89
N ALA A 215 -36.57 0.26 -3.69
CA ALA A 215 -37.99 0.30 -3.39
C ALA A 215 -38.77 1.27 -4.30
N ASP A 216 -38.18 2.42 -4.64
CA ASP A 216 -38.81 3.42 -5.50
C ASP A 216 -38.88 2.99 -6.97
N TYR A 217 -37.91 2.20 -7.44
CA TYR A 217 -37.96 1.60 -8.78
C TYR A 217 -38.81 0.33 -8.85
N ILE A 218 -38.95 -0.41 -7.75
CA ILE A 218 -39.63 -1.72 -7.71
C ILE A 218 -40.72 -1.67 -6.62
N PRO A 219 -41.97 -1.27 -6.96
CA PRO A 219 -43.04 -1.02 -5.99
C PRO A 219 -43.34 -2.17 -4.99
N PRO A 220 -43.26 -3.47 -5.37
CA PRO A 220 -43.40 -4.56 -4.40
C PRO A 220 -42.35 -4.58 -3.27
N LEU A 221 -41.20 -3.90 -3.44
CA LEU A 221 -40.09 -3.90 -2.49
C LEU A 221 -40.12 -2.72 -1.50
N GLN A 222 -41.22 -1.97 -1.40
CA GLN A 222 -41.35 -0.84 -0.46
C GLN A 222 -41.12 -1.21 1.01
N PHE A 223 -41.28 -2.49 1.39
CA PHE A 223 -40.96 -2.97 2.73
C PHE A 223 -39.47 -2.82 3.09
N LEU A 224 -38.55 -2.79 2.11
CA LEU A 224 -37.11 -2.64 2.34
C LEU A 224 -36.76 -1.33 3.07
N LYS A 225 -37.55 -0.27 2.89
CA LYS A 225 -37.39 1.01 3.62
C LYS A 225 -37.53 0.87 5.13
N LYS A 226 -38.11 -0.23 5.63
CA LYS A 226 -38.20 -0.54 7.07
C LYS A 226 -36.97 -1.28 7.61
N PHE A 227 -36.06 -1.70 6.74
CA PHE A 227 -34.90 -2.54 7.06
C PHE A 227 -33.56 -1.88 6.66
N THR A 228 -33.50 -0.55 6.66
CA THR A 228 -32.31 0.21 6.23
C THR A 228 -31.08 -0.05 7.09
N GLN A 229 -31.24 -0.53 8.32
CA GLN A 229 -30.14 -0.98 9.18
C GLN A 229 -29.35 -2.17 8.59
N PHE A 230 -29.91 -2.87 7.60
CA PHE A 230 -29.27 -3.97 6.89
C PHE A 230 -28.83 -3.58 5.47
N ASP A 231 -28.79 -2.27 5.15
CA ASP A 231 -28.36 -1.80 3.83
C ASP A 231 -26.83 -1.93 3.65
N TYR A 232 -26.39 -3.14 3.37
CA TYR A 232 -25.01 -3.44 2.97
C TYR A 232 -24.72 -3.07 1.51
N LEU A 233 -25.74 -2.73 0.72
CA LEU A 233 -25.57 -2.37 -0.70
C LEU A 233 -24.90 -1.01 -0.85
N THR A 234 -25.25 -0.04 0.00
CA THR A 234 -24.56 1.26 0.02
C THR A 234 -23.05 1.08 0.24
N SER A 235 -22.65 0.28 1.24
CA SER A 235 -21.23 -0.04 1.47
C SER A 235 -20.59 -0.79 0.31
N PHE A 236 -21.32 -1.71 -0.33
CA PHE A 236 -20.83 -2.43 -1.51
C PHE A 236 -20.49 -1.48 -2.67
N TYR A 237 -21.35 -0.52 -2.98
CA TYR A 237 -21.07 0.44 -4.05
C TYR A 237 -19.85 1.33 -3.74
N PHE A 238 -19.69 1.78 -2.50
CA PHE A 238 -18.48 2.53 -2.10
C PHE A 238 -17.21 1.67 -2.11
N ALA A 239 -17.31 0.38 -1.78
CA ALA A 239 -16.21 -0.56 -1.93
C ALA A 239 -15.83 -0.71 -3.41
N ALA A 240 -16.81 -0.84 -4.31
CA ALA A 240 -16.59 -0.94 -5.75
C ALA A 240 -15.98 0.35 -6.34
N VAL A 241 -16.42 1.52 -5.90
CA VAL A 241 -15.78 2.81 -6.21
C VAL A 241 -14.33 2.81 -5.76
N SER A 242 -14.08 2.42 -4.51
CA SER A 242 -12.72 2.40 -3.94
C SER A 242 -11.81 1.46 -4.73
N TRP A 243 -12.34 0.29 -5.13
CA TRP A 243 -11.64 -0.65 -6.00
C TRP A 243 -11.23 -0.02 -7.34
N ALA A 244 -12.18 0.55 -8.07
CA ALA A 244 -11.92 1.21 -9.35
C ALA A 244 -10.94 2.40 -9.20
N SER A 245 -11.03 3.14 -8.10
CA SER A 245 -10.17 4.28 -7.82
C SER A 245 -8.72 3.87 -7.53
N ILE A 246 -8.53 2.82 -6.72
CA ILE A 246 -7.20 2.26 -6.41
C ILE A 246 -6.56 1.67 -7.66
N GLU A 247 -7.32 0.95 -8.50
CA GLU A 247 -6.84 0.45 -9.79
C GLU A 247 -6.44 1.59 -10.73
N THR A 248 -7.25 2.64 -10.83
CA THR A 248 -6.94 3.82 -11.65
C THR A 248 -5.64 4.48 -11.19
N LEU A 249 -5.48 4.71 -9.88
CA LEU A 249 -4.26 5.28 -9.31
C LEU A 249 -3.04 4.39 -9.57
N GLY A 250 -3.18 3.07 -9.41
CA GLY A 250 -2.13 2.11 -9.74
C GLY A 250 -1.70 2.19 -11.19
N CYS A 251 -2.64 2.30 -12.12
CA CYS A 251 -2.34 2.45 -13.54
C CYS A 251 -1.62 3.77 -13.84
N LEU A 252 -2.04 4.88 -13.23
CA LEU A 252 -1.36 6.18 -13.37
C LEU A 252 0.09 6.13 -12.87
N LEU A 253 0.33 5.49 -11.72
CA LEU A 253 1.69 5.30 -11.19
C LEU A 253 2.54 4.41 -12.11
N ASN A 254 1.97 3.34 -12.65
CA ASN A 254 2.66 2.48 -13.63
C ASN A 254 3.03 3.26 -14.91
N LEU A 255 2.14 4.13 -15.40
CA LEU A 255 2.44 4.99 -16.57
C LEU A 255 3.58 5.97 -16.27
N LEU A 256 3.59 6.58 -15.08
CA LEU A 256 4.70 7.42 -14.63
C LEU A 256 6.01 6.62 -14.56
N GLU A 257 5.95 5.39 -14.05
CA GLU A 257 7.12 4.54 -13.95
C GLU A 257 7.68 4.14 -15.34
N ILE A 258 6.81 3.84 -16.32
CA ILE A 258 7.24 3.65 -17.71
C ILE A 258 8.00 4.88 -18.22
N ALA A 259 7.52 6.08 -17.94
CA ALA A 259 8.23 7.31 -18.32
C ALA A 259 9.62 7.38 -17.66
N VAL A 260 9.74 7.00 -16.38
CA VAL A 260 11.05 6.91 -15.70
C VAL A 260 11.95 5.89 -16.39
N TYR A 261 11.47 4.69 -16.73
CA TYR A 261 12.26 3.66 -17.43
C TYR A 261 12.68 4.07 -18.85
N GLN A 262 11.84 4.80 -19.57
CA GLN A 262 12.14 5.24 -20.94
C GLN A 262 13.04 6.47 -20.96
N PHE A 263 12.74 7.50 -20.17
CA PHE A 263 13.45 8.78 -20.23
C PHE A 263 14.60 8.88 -19.23
N GLY A 264 14.52 8.16 -18.11
CA GLY A 264 15.53 8.18 -17.05
C GLY A 264 16.95 7.92 -17.53
N PRO A 265 17.22 6.90 -18.37
CA PRO A 265 18.57 6.64 -18.89
C PRO A 265 19.19 7.78 -19.70
N TYR A 266 18.39 8.70 -20.24
CA TYR A 266 18.88 9.86 -21.02
C TYR A 266 19.19 11.08 -20.15
N VAL A 267 18.58 11.18 -18.95
CA VAL A 267 18.65 12.37 -18.09
C VAL A 267 19.43 12.10 -16.80
N LEU A 268 19.36 10.86 -16.28
CA LEU A 268 19.97 10.48 -15.01
C LEU A 268 21.38 9.92 -15.21
N PRO A 269 22.27 10.10 -14.21
CA PRO A 269 23.55 9.39 -14.17
C PRO A 269 23.34 7.87 -14.24
N LYS A 270 24.26 7.13 -14.85
CA LYS A 270 24.17 5.67 -15.05
C LYS A 270 23.84 4.89 -13.77
N ASP A 271 24.45 5.29 -12.65
CA ASP A 271 24.26 4.66 -11.34
C ASP A 271 22.86 4.87 -10.74
N LEU A 272 22.16 5.94 -11.16
CA LEU A 272 20.81 6.28 -10.70
C LEU A 272 19.74 5.87 -11.72
N ALA A 273 20.09 5.80 -13.00
CA ALA A 273 19.18 5.42 -14.07
C ALA A 273 18.55 4.04 -13.80
N PRO A 274 17.27 3.85 -14.13
CA PRO A 274 16.60 2.57 -13.94
C PRO A 274 17.25 1.47 -14.80
N GLY A 275 17.05 0.22 -14.37
CA GLY A 275 17.51 -0.94 -15.12
C GLY A 275 16.63 -1.25 -16.34
N LYS A 276 16.62 -2.51 -16.76
CA LYS A 276 15.68 -2.96 -17.79
C LYS A 276 14.27 -3.03 -17.21
N PHE A 277 13.29 -2.55 -17.98
CA PHE A 277 11.88 -2.67 -17.61
C PHE A 277 11.43 -4.15 -17.66
N ASP A 278 10.72 -4.59 -16.62
CA ASP A 278 10.15 -5.93 -16.53
C ASP A 278 8.67 -5.85 -16.10
N SER A 279 7.77 -6.07 -17.06
CA SER A 279 6.31 -6.07 -16.86
C SER A 279 5.85 -7.13 -15.84
N THR A 280 6.62 -8.18 -15.58
CA THR A 280 6.24 -9.23 -14.62
C THR A 280 6.30 -8.76 -13.16
N LEU A 281 6.94 -7.63 -12.89
CA LEU A 281 7.00 -6.96 -11.58
C LEU A 281 5.76 -6.09 -11.29
N TYR A 282 4.78 -6.05 -12.21
CA TYR A 282 3.55 -5.27 -12.07
C TYR A 282 2.31 -6.16 -11.99
N PRO A 283 2.16 -7.00 -10.95
CA PRO A 283 0.98 -7.83 -10.84
C PRO A 283 -0.29 -7.01 -10.54
N PRO A 284 -1.47 -7.58 -10.82
CA PRO A 284 -2.75 -6.96 -10.51
C PRO A 284 -2.84 -6.50 -9.05
N LEU A 285 -3.45 -5.34 -8.80
CA LEU A 285 -3.70 -4.87 -7.44
C LEU A 285 -4.68 -5.80 -6.73
N PHE A 286 -5.67 -6.29 -7.45
CA PHE A 286 -6.69 -7.21 -6.95
C PHE A 286 -6.57 -8.55 -7.69
N ASN A 287 -6.62 -9.66 -6.94
CA ASN A 287 -6.29 -10.98 -7.46
C ASN A 287 -7.48 -11.95 -7.31
N ASP A 288 -8.14 -12.28 -8.42
CA ASP A 288 -9.23 -13.26 -8.52
C ASP A 288 -10.30 -13.10 -7.43
N LEU A 289 -10.83 -11.88 -7.26
CA LEU A 289 -11.77 -11.54 -6.18
C LEU A 289 -13.01 -12.44 -6.15
N LEU A 290 -13.54 -12.78 -7.33
CA LEU A 290 -14.78 -13.53 -7.48
C LEU A 290 -14.59 -15.05 -7.30
N GLU A 291 -13.35 -15.53 -7.36
CA GLU A 291 -13.02 -16.96 -7.27
C GLU A 291 -12.63 -17.37 -5.83
N ARG A 292 -12.74 -16.46 -4.85
CA ARG A 292 -12.36 -16.73 -3.46
C ARG A 292 -13.51 -17.42 -2.72
N GLU A 293 -13.21 -18.59 -2.16
CA GLU A 293 -14.20 -19.43 -1.45
C GLU A 293 -14.45 -19.01 0.01
N SER A 294 -13.64 -18.09 0.56
CA SER A 294 -13.80 -17.62 1.95
C SER A 294 -13.50 -16.13 2.11
N MET A 295 -14.11 -15.54 3.14
CA MET A 295 -13.86 -14.17 3.58
C MET A 295 -12.38 -13.92 3.90
N ILE A 296 -11.71 -14.90 4.51
CA ILE A 296 -10.28 -14.82 4.82
C ILE A 296 -9.48 -14.75 3.53
N THR A 297 -9.73 -15.63 2.56
CA THR A 297 -9.01 -15.61 1.28
C THR A 297 -9.32 -14.36 0.45
N PHE A 298 -10.55 -13.83 0.53
CA PHE A 298 -10.92 -12.58 -0.09
C PHE A 298 -10.06 -11.41 0.43
N TRP A 299 -10.03 -11.17 1.75
CA TRP A 299 -9.29 -10.04 2.31
C TRP A 299 -7.78 -10.23 2.37
N SER A 300 -7.30 -11.47 2.55
CA SER A 300 -5.85 -11.73 2.72
C SER A 300 -5.09 -11.99 1.43
N LYS A 301 -5.80 -12.41 0.35
CA LYS A 301 -5.19 -12.76 -0.94
C LYS A 301 -5.79 -12.02 -2.13
N GLY A 302 -7.09 -11.72 -2.10
CA GLY A 302 -7.77 -11.09 -3.24
C GLY A 302 -7.75 -9.56 -3.21
N TRP A 303 -8.14 -8.96 -2.09
CA TRP A 303 -8.35 -7.53 -1.93
C TRP A 303 -7.02 -6.80 -1.64
N HIS A 304 -6.61 -5.90 -2.55
CA HIS A 304 -5.32 -5.17 -2.58
C HIS A 304 -4.25 -5.58 -1.56
N ALA A 305 -3.39 -6.53 -1.96
CA ALA A 305 -2.31 -7.05 -1.11
C ALA A 305 -1.18 -6.04 -0.79
N ILE A 306 -1.27 -4.80 -1.29
CA ILE A 306 -0.26 -3.73 -1.08
C ILE A 306 0.00 -3.44 0.40
N PHE A 307 -1.03 -3.46 1.24
CA PHE A 307 -0.88 -3.20 2.69
C PHE A 307 -0.75 -4.46 3.52
N ARG A 308 -0.78 -5.64 2.89
CA ARG A 308 -0.71 -6.92 3.60
C ARG A 308 0.51 -6.96 4.51
N ARG A 309 1.67 -6.49 4.04
CA ARG A 309 2.88 -6.46 4.87
C ARG A 309 2.73 -5.58 6.10
N ASN A 310 2.15 -4.39 5.95
CA ASN A 310 1.89 -3.49 7.09
C ASN A 310 0.99 -4.17 8.11
N ILE A 311 -0.11 -4.78 7.65
CA ILE A 311 -1.10 -5.44 8.49
C ILE A 311 -0.50 -6.66 9.20
N VAL A 312 0.25 -7.50 8.47
CA VAL A 312 0.87 -8.69 9.04
C VAL A 312 1.96 -8.29 10.05
N PHE A 313 2.83 -7.35 9.70
CA PHE A 313 3.94 -6.97 10.56
C PHE A 313 3.50 -6.21 11.81
N CYS A 314 2.56 -5.27 11.69
CA CYS A 314 2.17 -4.37 12.77
C CYS A 314 0.94 -4.84 13.55
N GLY A 315 0.07 -5.65 12.94
CA GLY A 315 -1.16 -6.15 13.56
C GLY A 315 -1.09 -7.64 13.89
N TRP A 316 -0.87 -8.48 12.88
CA TRP A 316 -0.93 -9.94 13.04
C TRP A 316 0.19 -10.49 13.92
N ASN A 317 1.45 -10.28 13.53
CA ASN A 317 2.60 -10.90 14.20
C ASN A 317 2.69 -10.54 15.68
N PRO A 318 2.47 -9.27 16.11
CA PRO A 318 2.47 -8.93 17.52
C PRO A 318 1.34 -9.63 18.28
N ALA A 319 0.12 -9.65 17.73
CA ALA A 319 -1.00 -10.31 18.37
C ALA A 319 -0.80 -11.84 18.48
N GLU A 320 -0.34 -12.49 17.42
CA GLU A 320 0.01 -13.92 17.45
C GLU A 320 1.09 -14.22 18.51
N SER A 321 2.12 -13.38 18.59
CA SER A 321 3.19 -13.53 19.59
C SER A 321 2.69 -13.35 21.02
N MET A 322 1.77 -12.41 21.27
CA MET A 322 1.20 -12.18 22.61
C MET A 322 0.39 -13.38 23.12
N PHE A 323 -0.25 -14.12 22.21
CA PHE A 323 -1.11 -15.25 22.55
C PHE A 323 -0.44 -16.61 22.31
N ALA A 324 0.85 -16.65 21.99
CA ALA A 324 1.59 -17.88 21.67
C ALA A 324 1.57 -18.92 22.80
N SER A 325 1.51 -18.48 24.06
CA SER A 325 1.45 -19.38 25.23
C SER A 325 0.12 -20.12 25.39
N PHE A 326 -0.95 -19.67 24.72
CA PHE A 326 -2.29 -20.26 24.81
C PHE A 326 -2.59 -21.31 23.73
N GLY A 327 -1.55 -21.76 23.00
CA GLY A 327 -1.65 -22.76 21.95
C GLY A 327 -1.70 -22.17 20.54
N LYS A 328 -1.37 -23.01 19.56
CA LYS A 328 -1.18 -22.60 18.15
C LYS A 328 -2.44 -22.02 17.51
N ASP A 329 -3.59 -22.64 17.76
CA ASP A 329 -4.86 -22.19 17.16
C ASP A 329 -5.34 -20.87 17.77
N THR A 330 -5.16 -20.70 19.07
CA THR A 330 -5.43 -19.43 19.79
C THR A 330 -4.53 -18.31 19.25
N ALA A 331 -3.23 -18.56 19.14
CA ALA A 331 -2.27 -17.60 18.63
C ALA A 331 -2.59 -17.18 17.18
N LYS A 332 -2.90 -18.14 16.31
CA LYS A 332 -3.28 -17.86 14.92
C LYS A 332 -4.59 -17.06 14.83
N THR A 333 -5.56 -17.37 15.67
CA THR A 333 -6.83 -16.63 15.76
C THR A 333 -6.60 -15.20 16.25
N ALA A 334 -5.77 -15.02 17.29
CA ALA A 334 -5.37 -13.71 17.78
C ALA A 334 -4.63 -12.90 16.71
N GLY A 335 -3.75 -13.53 15.93
CA GLY A 335 -3.08 -12.91 14.78
C GLY A 335 -4.07 -12.41 13.73
N MET A 336 -5.04 -13.24 13.33
CA MET A 336 -6.12 -12.85 12.43
C MET A 336 -6.89 -11.64 12.94
N MET A 337 -7.33 -11.68 14.21
CA MET A 337 -8.06 -10.58 14.84
C MET A 337 -7.21 -9.30 14.91
N GLY A 338 -5.95 -9.41 15.30
CA GLY A 338 -5.00 -8.29 15.37
C GLY A 338 -4.79 -7.61 14.02
N GLY A 339 -4.68 -8.40 12.94
CA GLY A 339 -4.61 -7.87 11.58
C GLY A 339 -5.87 -7.09 11.18
N MET A 340 -7.05 -7.64 11.46
CA MET A 340 -8.33 -6.98 11.12
C MET A 340 -8.58 -5.73 11.96
N ILE A 341 -8.31 -5.76 13.28
CA ILE A 341 -8.42 -4.60 14.17
C ILE A 341 -7.46 -3.49 13.70
N PHE A 342 -6.22 -3.84 13.37
CA PHE A 342 -5.25 -2.88 12.86
C PHE A 342 -5.69 -2.24 11.54
N SER A 343 -6.29 -3.02 10.63
CA SER A 343 -6.90 -2.49 9.40
C SER A 343 -8.11 -1.59 9.67
N GLY A 344 -8.94 -1.93 10.67
CA GLY A 344 -10.08 -1.11 11.09
C GLY A 344 -9.65 0.23 11.67
N ILE A 345 -8.71 0.24 12.61
CA ILE A 345 -8.11 1.48 13.16
C ILE A 345 -7.56 2.36 12.04
N PHE A 346 -6.96 1.74 11.03
CA PHE A 346 -6.46 2.45 9.87
C PHE A 346 -7.58 3.17 9.09
N HIS A 347 -8.72 2.51 8.87
CA HIS A 347 -9.87 3.13 8.20
C HIS A 347 -10.55 4.21 9.04
N GLU A 348 -10.52 4.07 10.37
CA GLU A 348 -11.10 5.05 11.30
C GLU A 348 -10.17 6.26 11.58
N TYR A 349 -8.88 6.17 11.20
CA TYR A 349 -7.93 7.23 11.48
C TYR A 349 -8.23 8.49 10.65
N ARG A 350 -8.90 9.45 11.31
CA ARG A 350 -9.33 10.77 10.80
C ARG A 350 -10.43 10.72 9.75
N THR A 351 -11.26 9.69 9.77
CA THR A 351 -12.60 9.74 9.16
C THR A 351 -13.61 10.52 10.01
N CYS A 352 -13.23 10.94 11.22
CA CYS A 352 -13.99 11.81 12.13
C CYS A 352 -13.47 13.25 12.13
#